data_AF-A0A1L5NDK8-F1
#
_entry.id   AF-A0A1L5NDK8-F1
#
_cell.length_a   1.000
_cell.length_b   1.000
_cell.length_c   1.000
_cell.angle_alpha   90.00
_cell.angle_beta   90.00
_cell.angle_gamma   90.00
#
_symmetry.space_group_name_H-M   'P 1'
#
loop_
_entity.id
_entity.type
_entity.pdbx_description
1 polymer ?
#
loop_
_entity_poly.entity_id
_entity_poly.type
_entity_poly.pdbx_seq_one_letter_code
_entity_poly.pdbx_strand_id
1 'polypeptide(L)'
;MCVDTGNLFEGLKRIAKDLTANANNDLIDHAYRMGYLYGEREYTFLKQTMRKRVLSPAQLEWKVKINRRIVSQTVVHRRTSR
;
A
#
# COMPACT_ATOMS: atom_id res chain seq x y z
N MET A 1 -13.80 -4.81 14.31
CA MET A 1 -13.75 -4.35 12.91
C MET A 1 -13.29 -5.52 12.06
N CYS A 2 -14.23 -6.23 11.44
CA CYS A 2 -13.93 -7.28 10.49
C CYS A 2 -13.37 -6.60 9.23
N VAL A 3 -12.16 -6.98 8.82
CA VAL A 3 -11.65 -6.58 7.51
C VAL A 3 -12.52 -7.29 6.46
N ASP A 4 -13.33 -6.52 5.73
CA ASP A 4 -14.08 -7.00 4.59
C ASP A 4 -13.08 -7.40 3.51
N THR A 5 -12.68 -8.67 3.56
CA THR A 5 -11.62 -9.26 2.76
C THR A 5 -11.87 -9.08 1.26
N GLY A 6 -13.13 -8.94 0.84
CA GLY A 6 -13.51 -8.56 -0.53
C GLY A 6 -12.88 -7.24 -0.99
N ASN A 7 -12.98 -6.17 -0.19
CA ASN A 7 -12.44 -4.85 -0.54
C ASN A 7 -10.90 -4.81 -0.59
N LEU A 8 -10.25 -5.68 0.19
CA LEU A 8 -8.80 -5.86 0.20
C LEU A 8 -8.33 -6.45 -1.13
N PHE A 9 -8.92 -7.58 -1.54
CA PHE A 9 -8.55 -8.26 -2.78
C PHE A 9 -8.86 -7.41 -4.01
N GLU A 10 -9.99 -6.70 -4.02
CA GLU A 10 -10.30 -5.77 -5.11
C GLU A 10 -9.31 -4.60 -5.19
N GLY A 11 -8.92 -4.05 -4.04
CA GLY A 11 -7.88 -3.03 -3.96
C GLY A 11 -6.54 -3.54 -4.50
N LEU A 12 -6.16 -4.77 -4.14
CA LEU A 12 -4.92 -5.39 -4.60
C LEU A 12 -4.94 -5.65 -6.11
N LYS A 13 -6.03 -6.21 -6.64
CA LYS A 13 -6.20 -6.46 -8.08
C LYS A 13 -6.17 -5.16 -8.89
N ARG A 14 -6.73 -4.08 -8.34
CA ARG A 14 -6.69 -2.75 -8.96
C ARG A 14 -5.28 -2.20 -9.06
N ILE A 15 -4.49 -2.24 -7.98
CA ILE A 15 -3.09 -1.77 -8.02
C ILE A 15 -2.17 -2.70 -8.82
N ALA A 16 -2.50 -3.99 -8.91
CA ALA A 16 -1.76 -4.95 -9.73
C ALA A 16 -1.97 -4.70 -11.22
N LYS A 17 -3.18 -4.29 -11.62
CA LYS A 17 -3.48 -3.88 -12.99
C LYS A 17 -2.90 -2.50 -13.30
N ASP A 18 -2.96 -1.58 -12.36
CA ASP A 18 -2.48 -0.22 -12.51
C ASP A 18 -1.70 0.25 -11.27
N LEU A 19 -0.37 0.27 -11.37
CA LEU A 19 0.51 0.64 -10.26
C LEU A 19 0.36 2.11 -9.85
N THR A 20 -0.25 2.95 -10.69
CA THR A 20 -0.52 4.35 -10.40
C THR A 20 -1.85 4.56 -9.67
N ALA A 21 -2.67 3.52 -9.53
CA ALA A 21 -3.92 3.58 -8.79
C ALA A 21 -3.70 3.85 -7.29
N ASN A 22 -4.74 4.39 -6.66
CA ASN A 22 -4.76 4.57 -5.21
C ASN A 22 -5.09 3.25 -4.53
N ALA A 23 -4.25 2.86 -3.57
CA ALA A 23 -4.51 1.71 -2.71
C ALA A 23 -5.70 2.01 -1.76
N ASN A 24 -6.53 1.00 -1.50
CA ASN A 24 -7.60 1.09 -0.50
C ASN A 24 -7.02 1.17 0.91
N ASN A 25 -7.76 1.79 1.84
CA ASN A 25 -7.34 1.87 3.25
C ASN A 25 -7.07 0.49 3.85
N ASP A 26 -7.93 -0.48 3.54
CA ASP A 26 -7.82 -1.87 3.99
C ASP A 26 -6.53 -2.54 3.49
N LEU A 27 -6.19 -2.29 2.21
CA LEU A 27 -4.93 -2.77 1.62
C LEU A 27 -3.70 -2.15 2.27
N ILE A 28 -3.74 -0.86 2.59
CA ILE A 28 -2.65 -0.16 3.26
C ILE A 28 -2.45 -0.73 4.68
N ASP A 29 -3.53 -0.95 5.42
CA ASP A 29 -3.48 -1.54 6.76
C ASP A 29 -2.96 -2.99 6.73
N HIS A 30 -3.44 -3.78 5.77
CA HIS A 30 -2.97 -5.15 5.56
C HIS A 30 -1.49 -5.19 5.19
N ALA A 31 -1.04 -4.34 4.26
CA ALA A 31 0.36 -4.25 3.87
C ALA A 31 1.28 -3.84 5.03
N TYR A 32 0.78 -2.96 5.92
CA TYR A 32 1.47 -2.59 7.14
C TYR A 32 1.58 -3.74 8.14
N ARG A 33 0.48 -4.49 8.36
CA ARG A 33 0.48 -5.68 9.22
C ARG A 33 1.40 -6.79 8.71
N MET A 34 1.44 -6.98 7.39
CA MET A 34 2.28 -8.00 6.74
C MET A 34 3.76 -7.63 6.65
N GLY A 35 4.13 -6.37 6.89
CA GLY A 35 5.53 -5.92 6.82
C GLY A 35 6.05 -5.68 5.40
N TYR A 36 5.15 -5.37 4.46
CA TYR A 36 5.51 -4.98 3.08
C TYR A 36 6.02 -3.53 3.00
N LEU A 37 5.74 -2.73 4.03
CA LEU A 37 6.18 -1.34 4.16
C LEU A 37 7.42 -1.28 5.07
N TYR A 38 8.38 -0.40 4.74
CA TYR A 38 9.59 -0.15 5.53
C TYR A 38 9.29 0.48 6.90
N GLY A 39 8.08 1.03 7.10
CA GLY A 39 7.64 1.57 8.38
C GLY A 39 6.54 2.62 8.24
N GLU A 40 6.42 3.47 9.26
CA GLU A 40 5.36 4.47 9.37
C GLU A 40 5.42 5.56 8.29
N ARG A 41 6.60 5.82 7.72
CA ARG A 41 6.77 6.83 6.66
C ARG A 41 5.97 6.49 5.40
N GLU A 42 6.09 5.25 4.92
CA GLU A 42 5.35 4.79 3.73
C GLU A 42 3.86 4.61 4.04
N TYR A 43 3.52 4.14 5.24
CA TYR A 43 2.13 4.05 5.69
C TYR A 43 1.43 5.41 5.70
N THR A 44 2.08 6.41 6.32
CA THR A 44 1.56 7.78 6.41
C THR A 44 1.48 8.41 5.02
N PHE A 45 2.48 8.18 4.18
CA PHE A 45 2.48 8.64 2.79
C PHE A 45 1.29 8.06 2.01
N LEU A 46 1.03 6.76 2.09
CA LEU A 46 -0.11 6.13 1.43
C LEU A 46 -1.45 6.67 1.96
N LYS A 47 -1.60 6.85 3.28
CA LYS A 47 -2.80 7.45 3.88
C LYS A 47 -3.04 8.89 3.44
N GLN A 48 -1.99 9.70 3.33
CA GLN A 48 -2.10 11.09 2.88
C GLN A 48 -2.36 11.18 1.37
N THR A 49 -1.69 10.36 0.57
CA THR A 49 -1.83 10.38 -0.90
C THR A 49 -3.12 9.75 -1.39
N MET A 50 -3.71 8.80 -0.64
CA MET A 50 -5.04 8.25 -0.93
C MET A 50 -6.13 9.33 -1.01
N ARG A 51 -6.00 10.42 -0.24
CA ARG A 51 -6.95 11.55 -0.23
C ARG A 51 -6.66 12.61 -1.29
N LYS A 52 -5.49 12.57 -1.93
CA LYS A 52 -5.09 13.57 -2.92
C LYS A 52 -5.56 13.15 -4.31
N ARG A 53 -6.25 14.08 -5.00
CA ARG A 53 -6.71 13.91 -6.38
C ARG A 53 -5.58 14.09 -7.41
N VAL A 54 -4.59 14.93 -7.10
CA VAL A 54 -3.42 15.19 -7.95
C VAL A 54 -2.15 14.96 -7.12
N LEU A 55 -1.27 14.13 -7.65
CA LEU A 55 0.04 13.80 -7.07
C LEU A 55 1.12 14.40 -7.95
N SER A 56 2.19 14.93 -7.34
CA SER A 56 3.37 15.33 -8.10
C SER A 56 4.03 14.10 -8.76
N PRO A 57 4.72 14.24 -9.90
CA PRO A 57 5.36 13.12 -10.59
C PRO A 57 6.30 12.31 -9.69
N ALA A 58 7.11 12.96 -8.86
CA ALA A 58 7.97 12.28 -7.88
C ALA A 58 7.19 11.46 -6.83
N GLN A 59 6.01 11.95 -6.41
CA GLN A 59 5.14 11.22 -5.49
C GLN A 59 4.46 10.05 -6.17
N LEU A 60 4.10 10.20 -7.45
CA LEU A 60 3.54 9.13 -8.26
C LEU A 60 4.55 7.99 -8.43
N GLU A 61 5.80 8.31 -8.78
CA GLU A 61 6.88 7.33 -8.87
C GLU A 61 7.11 6.61 -7.55
N TRP A 62 7.11 7.34 -6.43
CA TRP A 62 7.26 6.73 -5.12
C TRP A 62 6.09 5.80 -4.78
N LYS A 63 4.86 6.21 -5.08
CA LYS A 63 3.66 5.36 -4.92
C LYS A 63 3.74 4.11 -5.79
N VAL A 64 4.16 4.23 -7.05
CA VAL A 64 4.36 3.11 -7.97
C VAL A 64 5.37 2.12 -7.41
N LYS A 65 6.50 2.60 -6.87
CA LYS A 65 7.51 1.74 -6.21
C LYS A 65 6.91 0.96 -5.03
N ILE A 66 6.11 1.61 -4.18
CA ILE A 66 5.46 0.97 -3.03
C ILE A 66 4.39 -0.03 -3.51
N ASN A 67 3.51 0.37 -4.42
CA ASN A 67 2.46 -0.50 -4.97
C ASN A 67 3.06 -1.75 -5.62
N ARG A 68 4.14 -1.60 -6.41
CA ARG A 68 4.86 -2.72 -7.02
C ARG A 68 5.35 -3.71 -5.97
N ARG A 69 5.84 -3.22 -4.83
CA ARG A 69 6.30 -4.05 -3.72
C ARG A 69 5.16 -4.80 -3.03
N ILE A 70 4.05 -4.12 -2.78
CA ILE A 70 2.84 -4.73 -2.20
C ILE A 70 2.32 -5.85 -3.11
N VAL A 71 2.26 -5.59 -4.43
CA VAL A 71 1.85 -6.59 -5.44
C VAL A 71 2.83 -7.75 -5.49
N SER A 72 4.14 -7.48 -5.41
CA SER A 72 5.18 -8.50 -5.35
C SER A 72 5.26 -9.21 -3.99
N GLN A 73 4.44 -8.81 -3.01
CA GLN A 73 4.40 -9.35 -1.64
C GLN A 73 5.79 -9.39 -0.98
N THR A 74 6.66 -8.43 -1.30
CA THR A 74 8.03 -8.42 -0.78
C THR A 74 8.00 -7.95 0.67
N VAL A 75 8.23 -8.89 1.61
CA VAL A 75 8.38 -8.61 3.03
C VAL A 75 9.73 -7.95 3.25
N VAL A 76 9.73 -6.65 3.53
CA VAL A 76 10.95 -5.87 3.81
C VAL A 76 11.18 -5.68 5.30
N HIS A 77 10.14 -5.84 6.10
CA HIS A 77 10.22 -5.78 7.55
C HIS A 77 9.67 -7.09 8.12
N ARG A 78 10.55 -8.07 8.35
CA ARG A 78 10.21 -9.14 9.30
C ARG A 78 10.14 -8.45 10.65
N ARG A 79 8.93 -8.29 11.21
CA ARG A 79 8.79 -8.03 12.65
C ARG A 79 9.51 -9.18 13.33
N THR A 80 10.74 -8.95 13.76
CA THR A 80 11.38 -9.80 14.75
C THR A 80 10.50 -9.66 15.98
N SER A 81 9.61 -10.63 16.18
CA SER A 81 8.90 -10.81 17.44
C SER A 81 9.98 -11.02 18.49
N ARG A 82 10.27 -9.98 19.26
CA ARG A 82 11.18 -10.05 20.40
C ARG A 82 10.40 -9.78 21.66
#